data_AF-A0A6J5W2N3-F1
#
_entry.id   AF-A0A6J5W2N3-F1
#
_cell.length_a   1.000
_cell.length_b   1.000
_cell.length_c   1.000
_cell.angle_alpha   90.00
_cell.angle_beta   90.00
_cell.angle_gamma   90.00
#
_symmetry.space_group_name_H-M   'P 1'
#
loop_
_entity.id
_entity.type
_entity.pdbx_description
1 polymer ?
#
loop_
_entity_poly.entity_id
_entity_poly.type
_entity_poly.pdbx_seq_one_letter_code
_entity_poly.pdbx_strand_id
1 'polypeptide(L)' 'MQKVVLLEDIEDQFAEKLVAIFPVTVFDIEDIGKGKKRATIARPRACTLCRECREGKGWENVISLQSKKDNFIYQ' A
#
# COMPACT_ATOMS: atom_id res chain seq x y z
N MET A 1 12.94 7.09 6.45
CA MET A 1 12.13 5.83 6.50
C MET A 1 10.84 6.01 5.73
N GLN A 2 10.45 5.07 4.88
CA GLN A 2 9.23 5.19 4.06
C GLN A 2 8.06 4.44 4.68
N LYS A 3 6.86 4.98 4.44
CA LYS A 3 5.58 4.49 4.94
C LYS A 3 4.58 4.45 3.79
N VAL A 4 3.92 3.30 3.61
CA VAL A 4 2.76 3.18 2.73
C VAL A 4 1.50 3.59 3.47
N VAL A 5 0.61 4.30 2.79
CA VAL A 5 -0.72 4.70 3.28
C VAL A 5 -1.75 4.40 2.19
N LEU A 6 -2.90 3.87 2.59
CA LEU A 6 -4.08 3.71 1.74
C LEU A 6 -4.91 4.99 1.82
N LEU A 7 -5.29 5.53 0.66
CA LEU A 7 -6.13 6.72 0.55
C LEU A 7 -7.62 6.36 0.47
N GLU A 8 -7.92 5.17 -0.06
CA GLU A 8 -9.27 4.63 -0.19
C GLU A 8 -9.30 3.17 0.23
N ASP A 9 -10.51 2.69 0.53
CA ASP A 9 -10.75 1.29 0.84
C ASP A 9 -10.70 0.44 -0.42
N ILE A 10 -9.88 -0.62 -0.39
CA ILE A 10 -9.71 -1.54 -1.50
C ILE A 10 -10.33 -2.88 -1.11
N GLU A 11 -11.39 -3.27 -1.82
CA GLU A 11 -12.18 -4.46 -1.50
C GLU A 11 -12.04 -5.57 -2.56
N ASP A 12 -12.34 -6.79 -2.14
CA ASP A 12 -12.53 -7.99 -2.96
C ASP A 12 -11.39 -8.25 -3.95
N GLN A 13 -11.69 -8.32 -5.25
CA GLN A 13 -10.70 -8.65 -6.28
C GLN A 13 -9.57 -7.61 -6.38
N PHE A 14 -9.84 -6.35 -6.04
CA PHE A 14 -8.80 -5.32 -6.01
C PHE A 14 -7.88 -5.52 -4.81
N ALA A 15 -8.40 -6.00 -3.67
CA ALA A 15 -7.59 -6.30 -2.51
C ALA A 15 -6.60 -7.45 -2.82
N GLU A 16 -7.10 -8.50 -3.47
CA GLU A 16 -6.27 -9.64 -3.89
C GLU A 16 -5.19 -9.24 -4.90
N LYS A 17 -5.54 -8.43 -5.90
CA LYS A 17 -4.57 -7.87 -6.87
C LYS A 17 -3.51 -7.03 -6.18
N LEU A 18 -3.90 -6.20 -5.22
CA LEU A 18 -2.97 -5.35 -4.50
C LEU A 18 -1.94 -6.18 -3.73
N VAL A 19 -2.40 -7.18 -2.97
CA VAL A 19 -1.51 -8.05 -2.19
C VAL A 19 -0.54 -8.81 -3.12
N ALA A 20 -0.99 -9.24 -4.30
CA ALA A 20 -0.16 -9.95 -5.27
C ALA A 20 0.93 -9.07 -5.93
N ILE A 21 0.69 -7.76 -6.08
CA ILE A 21 1.68 -6.82 -6.65
C ILE A 21 2.87 -6.61 -5.71
N PHE A 22 2.67 -6.72 -4.40
CA PHE A 22 3.72 -6.46 -3.43
C PHE A 22 4.44 -7.78 -3.06
N PRO A 23 5.70 -7.98 -3.48
CA PRO A 23 6.42 -9.24 -3.25
C PRO A 23 6.76 -9.49 -1.77
N VAL A 24 6.74 -8.41 -0.98
CA VAL A 24 6.84 -8.40 0.47
C VAL A 24 5.45 -8.15 1.02
N THR A 25 5.06 -8.88 2.07
CA THR A 25 3.74 -8.86 2.73
C THR A 25 3.44 -7.52 3.44
N VAL A 26 3.39 -6.44 2.64
CA VAL A 26 3.08 -5.07 3.02
C VAL A 26 1.59 -4.94 3.32
N PHE A 27 0.78 -5.60 2.50
CA PHE A 27 -0.66 -5.71 2.64
C PHE A 27 -1.06 -7.13 3.00
N ASP A 28 -2.08 -7.24 3.86
CA ASP A 28 -2.81 -8.48 4.14
C ASP A 28 -4.27 -8.30 3.69
N ILE A 29 -5.04 -9.39 3.70
CA ILE A 29 -6.48 -9.38 3.43
C ILE A 29 -7.23 -9.60 4.73
N GLU A 30 -8.13 -8.68 5.06
CA GLU A 30 -9.04 -8.76 6.19
C GLU A 30 -10.46 -9.09 5.70
N ASP A 31 -11.14 -10.03 6.38
CA ASP A 31 -12.55 -10.31 6.15
C ASP A 31 -13.40 -9.25 6.90
N ILE A 32 -14.22 -8.51 6.15
CA ILE A 32 -15.07 -7.45 6.70
C ILE A 32 -16.54 -7.89 6.82
N GLY A 33 -16.80 -9.19 6.72
CA GLY A 33 -18.10 -9.82 6.81
C GLY A 33 -18.89 -9.79 5.49
N LYS A 34 -20.01 -10.52 5.48
CA LYS A 34 -20.91 -10.66 4.31
C LYS A 34 -20.21 -11.19 3.04
N GLY A 35 -19.13 -11.94 3.21
CA GLY A 35 -18.32 -12.48 2.11
C GLY A 35 -17.43 -11.44 1.43
N LYS A 36 -17.30 -10.23 2.00
CA LYS A 36 -16.41 -9.18 1.51
C LYS A 36 -15.06 -9.24 2.19
N LYS A 37 -14.03 -8.86 1.44
CA LYS A 37 -12.67 -8.75 1.94
C LYS A 37 -12.08 -7.38 1.63
N ARG A 38 -11.12 -6.92 2.42
CA ARG A 38 -10.44 -5.64 2.25
C ARG A 38 -8.93 -5.79 2.41
N ALA A 39 -8.14 -5.05 1.63
CA ALA A 39 -6.71 -4.97 1.83
C ALA A 39 -6.39 -4.06 3.01
N THR A 40 -5.52 -4.51 3.91
CA THR A 40 -5.08 -3.73 5.07
C THR A 40 -3.57 -3.68 5.14
N ILE A 41 -3.04 -2.59 5.71
CA ILE A 41 -1.59 -2.37 5.76
C ILE A 41 -1.02 -3.10 6.98
N ALA A 42 -0.47 -4.29 6.77
CA ALA A 42 0.16 -5.07 7.83
C ALA A 42 1.58 -4.58 8.16
N ARG A 43 2.36 -4.23 7.12
CA ARG A 43 3.78 -3.86 7.26
C ARG A 43 4.10 -2.58 6.48
N PRO A 44 3.69 -1.40 6.98
CA PRO A 44 3.79 -0.14 6.23
C PRO A 44 5.23 0.28 5.87
N ARG A 45 6.23 -0.25 6.59
CA ARG A 45 7.66 0.05 6.40
C ARG A 45 8.41 -1.01 5.59
N ALA A 46 7.74 -2.13 5.26
CA ALA A 46 8.36 -3.20 4.50
C ALA A 46 8.38 -2.92 2.99
N CYS A 47 7.71 -1.86 2.52
CA CYS A 47 7.77 -1.46 1.12
C CYS A 47 9.20 -1.08 0.74
N THR A 48 9.77 -1.83 -0.20
CA THR A 48 11.16 -1.72 -0.65
C THR A 48 11.36 -0.76 -1.82
N LEU A 49 10.35 0.06 -2.18
CA LEU A 49 10.36 0.87 -3.41
C LEU A 49 10.56 0.03 -4.67
N CYS A 50 9.89 -1.11 -4.81
CA CYS A 50 9.92 -1.89 -6.06
C CYS A 50 9.39 -1.09 -7.28
N ARG A 51 8.82 0.12 -7.08
CA ARG A 51 8.21 1.03 -8.08
C ARG A 51 6.99 0.46 -8.81
N GLU A 52 6.71 -0.84 -8.66
CA GLU A 52 5.55 -1.51 -9.24
C GLU A 52 4.22 -0.85 -8.85
N CYS A 53 4.11 -0.29 -7.64
CA CYS A 53 2.91 0.42 -7.21
C CYS A 53 2.73 1.81 -7.81
N ARG A 54 3.78 2.42 -8.38
CA ARG A 54 3.68 3.70 -9.11
C ARG A 54 3.53 3.48 -10.61
N GLU A 55 4.12 2.42 -11.15
CA GLU A 55 4.09 2.10 -12.58
C GLU A 55 2.81 1.31 -12.97
N GLY A 56 2.19 0.62 -12.01
CA GLY A 56 0.87 0.02 -12.18
C GLY A 56 -0.22 1.09 -12.34
N LYS A 57 -0.54 1.46 -13.58
CA LYS A 57 -1.67 2.34 -13.94
C LYS A 57 -2.91 1.95 -13.14
N GLY A 58 -3.35 2.80 -12.21
CA GLY A 58 -4.58 2.62 -11.43
C GLY A 58 -4.45 2.72 -9.90
N TRP A 59 -3.25 2.63 -9.32
CA TRP A 59 -3.07 2.71 -7.86
C TRP A 59 -2.64 4.09 -7.35
N GLU A 60 -2.37 5.02 -8.26
CA GLU A 60 -1.84 6.36 -8.00
C GLU A 60 -2.77 7.21 -7.12
N ASN A 61 -4.08 6.99 -7.21
CA ASN A 61 -5.08 7.68 -6.37
C ASN A 61 -5.45 6.89 -5.09
N VAL A 62 -4.97 5.66 -4.97
CA VAL A 62 -5.40 4.72 -3.92
C VAL A 62 -4.29 4.47 -2.90
N ILE A 63 -3.03 4.59 -3.32
CA ILE A 63 -1.85 4.31 -2.50
C ILE A 63 -0.91 5.51 -2.51
N SER A 64 -0.56 5.99 -1.32
CA SER A 64 0.43 7.05 -1.14
C SER A 64 1.70 6.51 -0.49
N LEU A 65 2.84 6.75 -1.13
CA LEU A 65 4.16 6.49 -0.56
C LEU A 65 4.67 7.75 0.13
N GLN A 66 4.62 7.77 1.45
CA GLN A 66 5.16 8.86 2.25
C GLN A 66 6.60 8.54 2.66
N SER A 67 7.52 9.46 2.38
CA SER A 67 8.86 9.41 2.97
C SER A 67 8.87 10.29 4.22
N LYS A 68 9.41 9.81 5.35
CA LYS A 68 9.93 10.73 6.36
C LYS A 68 11.00 11.57 5.67
N LYS A 69 10.69 12.84 5.39
CA LYS A 69 11.71 13.88 5.37
C LYS A 69 12.13 14.03 6.83
N ASP A 70 13.09 13.23 7.27
CA ASP A 70 13.88 13.66 8.41
C ASP A 70 14.64 14.90 7.91
N ASN A 71 14.18 16.05 8.39
CA ASN A 71 14.80 17.37 8.36
C ASN A 71 16.05 17.54 7.47
N PHE A 72 15.86 18.03 6.24
CA PHE A 72 16.91 18.82 5.60
C PHE A 72 16.53 20.29 5.74
N ILE A 73 16.77 20.83 6.93
CA ILE A 73 17.25 22.20 7.02
C ILE A 73 18.76 22.07 6.80
N TYR A 74 19.23 22.43 5.61
CA TYR A 74 20.60 22.90 5.45
C TYR A 74 20.55 24.06 4.44
N GLN A 75 21.30 25.09 4.78
CA GLN A 75 21.16 26.51 4.42
C GLN A 75 20.99 26.84 2.93
#